data_AF-A9WSM9-F1
#
_entry.id   AF-A9WSM9-F1
#
_cell.length_a   1.000
_cell.length_b   1.000
_cell.length_c   1.000
_cell.angle_alpha   90.00
_cell.angle_beta   90.00
_cell.angle_gamma   90.00
#
_symmetry.space_group_name_H-M   'P 1'
#
loop_
_entity.id
_entity.type
_entity.pdbx_description
1 polymer ?
#
loop_
_entity_poly.entity_id
_entity_poly.type
_entity_poly.pdbx_seq_one_letter_code
_entity_poly.pdbx_strand_id
1 'polypeptide(L)'
;MSCRRRADADFGGKRWQGNPMSAELFQDYEAAIARSGAFDEMFTPEVRPRDSYRQIGHALNELTLADVSARADSMARTFLDRGVTFDYAG
;
A
#
# COMPACT_ATOMS: atom_id res chain seq x y z
N MET A 1 -26.25 -58.47 -2.69
CA MET A 1 -24.87 -58.00 -2.45
C MET A 1 -24.95 -56.56 -1.96
N SER A 2 -24.63 -56.35 -0.68
CA SER A 2 -24.84 -55.11 0.05
C SER A 2 -23.72 -54.10 -0.22
N CYS A 3 -24.09 -52.86 -0.50
CA CYS A 3 -23.24 -51.70 -0.71
C CYS A 3 -22.42 -51.37 0.54
N ARG A 4 -21.10 -51.15 0.40
CA ARG A 4 -20.26 -50.56 1.45
C ARG A 4 -19.45 -49.41 0.86
N ARG A 5 -19.96 -48.18 1.03
CA ARG A 5 -19.23 -46.92 0.85
C ARG A 5 -18.05 -46.89 1.84
N ARG A 6 -16.86 -46.57 1.35
CA ARG A 6 -15.66 -46.34 2.18
C ARG A 6 -15.70 -44.89 2.67
N ALA A 7 -15.24 -44.74 3.91
CA ALA A 7 -15.48 -43.66 4.85
C ALA A 7 -14.98 -42.27 4.46
N ASP A 8 -15.65 -41.32 5.10
CA ASP A 8 -15.35 -39.91 5.30
C ASP A 8 -13.90 -39.65 5.72
N ALA A 9 -13.27 -38.65 5.10
CA ALA A 9 -12.05 -38.03 5.60
C ALA A 9 -12.45 -36.76 6.37
N ASP A 10 -12.55 -36.89 7.69
CA ASP A 10 -12.70 -35.78 8.62
C ASP A 10 -11.41 -34.93 8.63
N PHE A 11 -11.41 -33.83 7.89
CA PHE A 11 -10.49 -32.72 8.17
C PHE A 11 -11.05 -31.92 9.36
N GLY A 12 -10.77 -32.44 10.56
CA GLY A 12 -10.99 -31.69 11.78
C GLY A 12 -10.17 -30.40 11.80
N GLY A 13 -10.78 -29.30 12.24
CA GLY A 13 -10.04 -28.18 12.80
C GLY A 13 -10.36 -26.80 12.26
N LYS A 14 -11.35 -26.16 12.91
CA LYS A 14 -11.54 -24.71 13.07
C LYS A 14 -11.93 -23.89 11.81
N ARG A 15 -13.23 -23.58 11.74
CA ARG A 15 -13.78 -22.44 11.00
C ARG A 15 -13.06 -21.15 11.46
N TRP A 16 -12.22 -20.56 10.62
CA TRP A 16 -11.69 -19.20 10.84
C TRP A 16 -12.84 -18.21 10.74
N GLN A 17 -13.53 -17.99 11.86
CA GLN A 17 -14.42 -16.86 12.01
C GLN A 17 -13.50 -15.64 12.11
N GLY A 18 -13.49 -14.79 11.08
CA GLY A 18 -12.87 -13.48 11.18
C GLY A 18 -13.38 -12.80 12.44
N ASN A 19 -12.47 -12.35 13.30
CA ASN A 19 -12.81 -11.78 14.58
C ASN A 19 -13.54 -10.43 14.33
N PRO A 20 -14.83 -10.26 14.67
CA PRO A 20 -15.55 -9.01 14.44
C PRO A 20 -14.92 -7.80 15.13
N MET A 21 -14.07 -8.04 16.13
CA MET A 21 -13.27 -7.03 16.83
C MET A 21 -12.33 -6.21 15.92
N SER A 22 -11.96 -6.71 14.73
CA SER A 22 -11.10 -5.94 13.83
C SER A 22 -11.82 -4.74 13.23
N ALA A 23 -13.11 -4.85 12.91
CA ALA A 23 -13.88 -3.76 12.32
C ALA A 23 -14.16 -2.64 13.34
N GLU A 24 -14.45 -3.01 14.59
CA GLU A 24 -14.66 -2.05 15.69
C GLU A 24 -13.41 -1.22 16.01
N LEU A 25 -12.21 -1.80 15.88
CA LEU A 25 -10.94 -1.10 16.14
C LEU A 25 -10.70 0.08 15.18
N PHE A 26 -11.20 0.01 13.95
CA PHE A 26 -10.99 1.03 12.92
C PHE A 26 -12.20 1.93 12.70
N GLN A 27 -13.27 1.75 13.47
CA GLN A 27 -14.55 2.43 13.24
C GLN A 27 -14.45 3.96 13.31
N ASP A 28 -13.54 4.47 14.15
CA ASP A 28 -13.30 5.91 14.31
C ASP A 28 -12.18 6.46 13.42
N TYR A 29 -11.50 5.62 12.63
CA TYR A 29 -10.33 6.02 11.84
C TYR A 29 -10.69 7.03 10.74
N GLU A 30 -11.77 6.76 10.01
CA GLU A 30 -12.29 7.67 8.97
C GLU A 30 -12.70 9.03 9.57
N ALA A 31 -13.39 9.00 10.72
CA ALA A 31 -13.78 10.22 11.41
C ALA A 31 -12.57 10.99 11.99
N ALA A 32 -11.52 10.28 12.40
CA ALA A 32 -10.26 10.88 12.85
C ALA A 32 -9.51 11.56 11.69
N ILE A 33 -9.35 10.87 10.55
CA ILE A 33 -8.76 11.43 9.32
C ILE A 33 -9.56 12.62 8.82
N ALA A 34 -10.89 12.59 8.84
CA ALA A 34 -11.70 13.72 8.41
C ALA A 34 -11.53 14.96 9.31
N ARG A 35 -11.25 14.77 10.60
CA ARG A 35 -11.01 15.87 11.56
C ARG A 35 -9.59 16.41 11.50
N SER A 36 -8.61 15.56 11.26
CA SER A 36 -7.22 15.97 11.06
C SER A 36 -6.97 16.13 9.56
N GLY A 37 -6.94 17.37 9.06
CA GLY A 37 -6.50 17.60 7.68
C GLY A 37 -5.21 16.83 7.40
N ALA A 38 -5.13 16.18 6.23
CA ALA A 38 -3.97 15.36 5.88
C ALA A 38 -2.69 16.18 6.03
N PHE A 39 -1.78 15.70 6.87
CA PHE A 39 -0.55 16.41 7.16
C PHE A 39 0.42 16.24 6.00
N ASP A 40 0.94 17.36 5.50
CA ASP A 40 2.02 17.33 4.51
C ASP A 40 3.37 17.19 5.23
N GLU A 41 3.96 16.00 5.08
CA GLU A 41 5.25 15.65 5.65
C GLU A 41 6.40 16.44 4.99
N MET A 42 6.27 16.84 3.73
CA MET A 42 7.34 17.50 2.97
C MET A 42 7.27 19.02 3.05
N PHE A 43 6.07 19.59 3.02
CA PHE A 43 5.84 21.02 2.92
C PHE A 43 5.23 21.61 4.18
N THR A 44 5.65 22.83 4.53
CA THR A 44 4.93 23.67 5.48
C THR A 44 3.66 24.24 4.83
N PRO A 45 2.71 24.77 5.63
CA PRO A 45 1.53 25.44 5.08
C PRO A 45 1.85 26.59 4.10
N GLU A 46 3.03 27.18 4.19
CA GLU A 46 3.53 28.25 3.31
C GLU A 46 4.20 27.72 2.02
N VAL A 47 4.06 26.42 1.73
CA VAL A 47 4.63 25.75 0.55
C VAL A 47 6.17 25.89 0.53
N ARG A 48 6.80 25.54 1.66
CA ARG A 48 8.26 25.47 1.80
C ARG A 48 8.67 24.05 2.23
N PRO A 49 9.73 23.46 1.64
CA PRO A 49 10.24 22.19 2.12
C PRO A 49 10.64 22.28 3.60
N ARG A 50 10.22 21.30 4.40
CA ARG A 50 10.67 21.14 5.78
C ARG A 50 12.16 20.78 5.82
N ASP A 51 12.82 21.08 6.93
CA ASP A 51 14.27 20.89 7.08
C ASP A 51 14.72 19.45 6.83
N SER A 52 13.96 18.47 7.31
CA SER A 52 14.23 17.05 7.07
C SER A 52 14.22 16.67 5.58
N TYR A 53 13.50 17.44 4.76
CA TYR A 53 13.32 17.20 3.32
C TYR A 53 14.13 18.17 2.44
N ARG A 54 14.94 19.05 3.04
CA ARG A 54 15.66 20.11 2.31
C ARG A 54 16.61 19.54 1.24
N GLN A 55 17.28 18.42 1.55
CA GLN A 55 18.19 17.75 0.61
C GLN A 55 17.43 17.10 -0.56
N ILE A 56 16.26 16.50 -0.29
CA ILE A 56 15.39 15.93 -1.33
C ILE A 56 14.91 17.05 -2.25
N GLY A 57 14.45 18.18 -1.69
CA GLY A 57 14.05 19.35 -2.46
C GLY A 57 15.18 19.89 -3.34
N HIS A 58 16.42 19.93 -2.83
CA HIS A 58 17.60 20.32 -3.62
C HIS A 58 17.83 19.37 -4.80
N ALA A 59 17.88 18.07 -4.55
CA ALA A 59 18.09 17.07 -5.59
C ALA A 59 17.00 17.12 -6.67
N LEU A 60 15.74 17.35 -6.29
CA LEU A 60 14.63 17.49 -7.23
C LEU A 60 14.74 18.77 -8.07
N ASN A 61 15.20 19.88 -7.50
CA ASN A 61 15.37 21.15 -8.22
C ASN A 61 16.48 21.10 -9.27
N GLU A 62 17.44 20.20 -9.14
CA GLU A 62 18.52 20.02 -10.11
C GLU A 62 18.10 19.18 -11.32
N LEU A 63 16.96 18.48 -11.26
CA LEU A 63 16.50 17.62 -12.34
C LEU A 63 15.79 18.43 -13.43
N THR A 64 16.15 18.15 -14.67
CA THR A 64 15.39 18.61 -15.84
C THR A 64 14.21 17.68 -16.14
N LEU A 65 13.27 18.13 -16.97
CA LEU A 65 12.20 17.24 -17.45
C LEU A 65 12.78 16.01 -18.18
N ALA A 66 13.82 16.19 -19.00
CA ALA A 66 14.48 15.10 -19.71
C ALA A 66 15.11 14.09 -18.74
N ASP A 67 15.72 14.56 -17.65
CA ASP A 67 16.26 13.73 -16.58
C ASP A 67 15.21 12.87 -15.90
N VAL A 68 14.02 13.45 -15.65
CA VAL A 68 12.90 12.76 -15.02
C VAL A 68 12.32 11.71 -15.98
N SER A 69 12.09 12.08 -17.25
CA SER A 69 11.56 11.16 -18.27
C SER A 69 12.49 9.95 -18.49
N ALA A 70 13.79 10.18 -18.63
CA ALA A 70 14.75 9.09 -18.82
C ALA A 70 14.80 8.14 -17.61
N ARG A 71 14.71 8.67 -16.38
CA ARG A 71 14.65 7.84 -15.16
C ARG A 71 13.35 7.05 -15.08
N ALA A 72 12.22 7.64 -15.43
CA ALA A 72 10.92 6.95 -15.46
C ALA A 72 10.93 5.77 -16.45
N ASP A 73 11.45 5.98 -17.65
CA ASP A 73 11.59 4.91 -18.66
C ASP A 73 12.49 3.77 -18.17
N SER A 74 13.60 4.10 -17.52
CA SER A 74 14.51 3.12 -16.93
C SER A 74 13.86 2.33 -15.80
N MET A 75 13.07 2.98 -14.94
CA MET A 75 12.33 2.33 -13.85
C MET A 75 11.25 1.40 -14.40
N ALA A 76 10.45 1.85 -15.37
CA ALA A 76 9.38 1.05 -15.98
C ALA A 76 9.91 -0.27 -16.56
N ARG A 77 11.04 -0.22 -17.28
CA ARG A 77 11.70 -1.42 -17.81
C ARG A 77 12.16 -2.36 -16.69
N THR A 78 12.78 -1.81 -15.65
CA THR A 78 13.28 -2.60 -14.51
C THR A 78 12.14 -3.26 -13.73
N PHE A 79 11.02 -2.58 -13.52
CA PHE A 79 9.85 -3.14 -12.83
C PHE A 79 9.23 -4.30 -13.61
N LEU A 80 9.12 -4.18 -14.94
CA LEU A 80 8.67 -5.26 -15.81
C LEU A 80 9.63 -6.46 -15.76
N ASP A 81 10.94 -6.22 -15.83
CA ASP A 81 11.96 -7.27 -15.83
C ASP A 81 12.01 -8.06 -14.51
N ARG A 82 11.59 -7.46 -13.40
CA ARG A 82 11.54 -8.12 -12.08
C ARG A 82 10.20 -8.76 -11.75
N GLY A 83 9.22 -8.69 -12.66
CA GLY A 83 7.87 -9.23 -12.41
C GLY A 83 7.13 -8.54 -11.26
N VAL A 84 7.53 -7.31 -10.92
CA VAL A 84 6.84 -6.51 -9.90
C VAL A 84 5.61 -5.90 -10.56
N THR A 85 4.46 -6.49 -10.29
CA THR A 85 3.16 -5.94 -10.67
C THR A 85 2.60 -5.15 -9.50
N PHE A 86 2.35 -3.85 -9.69
CA PHE A 86 1.53 -3.10 -8.74
C PHE A 86 0.08 -3.53 -8.93
N ASP A 87 -0.52 -4.11 -7.90
CA ASP A 87 -1.97 -4.22 -7.84
C ASP A 87 -2.52 -2.84 -7.46
N TYR A 88 -2.92 -2.08 -8.47
CA TYR A 88 -3.59 -0.81 -8.29
C TYR A 88 -5.09 -1.08 -8.26
N ALA A 89 -5.65 -1.02 -7.03
CA ALA A 89 -7.03 -1.34 -6.68
C ALA A 89 -7.41 -2.83 -6.83
N GLY A 90 -7.25 -3.57 -5.73
CA GLY A 90 -7.89 -4.88 -5.54
C GLY A 90 -9.41 -4.79 -5.49
#